data_AF-A0A3M0M0C5-F1
#
_entry.id   AF-A0A3M0M0C5-F1
#
_cell.length_a   1.000
_cell.length_b   1.000
_cell.length_c   1.000
_cell.angle_alpha   90.00
_cell.angle_beta   90.00
_cell.angle_gamma   90.00
#
_symmetry.space_group_name_H-M   'P 1'
#
loop_
_entity.id
_entity.type
_entity.pdbx_description
1 polymer ?
#
loop_
_entity_poly.entity_id
_entity_poly.type
_entity_poly.pdbx_seq_one_letter_code
_entity_poly.pdbx_strand_id
1 'polypeptide(L)'
;MVQNSSNKELSTEVESRKSKNTPIQSLRMGALLPIIGRVFVLQGGYIDKSPDFNNKDKTNVSAIHEVVVTSKNAKLPLGTRLQVKIKGGELLEVENDSTGFLLGTIHKVVAFDNLSHWTFNGKEGLNAENIRILGITPEEAMKL
;
A
#
# COMPACT_ATOMS: atom_id res chain seq x y z
N MET A 1 -18.28 -54.95 -21.66
CA MET A 1 -17.99 -53.51 -21.85
C MET A 1 -18.43 -52.78 -20.60
N VAL A 2 -17.46 -52.27 -19.83
CA VAL A 2 -17.70 -51.54 -18.57
C VAL A 2 -17.86 -50.06 -18.93
N GLN A 3 -19.03 -49.48 -18.66
CA GLN A 3 -19.22 -48.03 -18.76
C GLN A 3 -18.70 -47.40 -17.46
N ASN A 4 -17.53 -46.77 -17.57
CA ASN A 4 -16.93 -45.97 -16.52
C ASN A 4 -17.22 -44.50 -16.85
N SER A 5 -18.33 -43.96 -16.36
CA SER A 5 -18.68 -42.54 -16.50
C SER A 5 -18.18 -41.80 -15.27
N SER A 6 -16.90 -41.43 -15.30
CA SER A 6 -16.32 -40.51 -14.33
C SER A 6 -17.00 -39.15 -14.48
N ASN A 7 -17.83 -38.78 -13.49
CA ASN A 7 -18.30 -37.41 -13.32
C ASN A 7 -17.07 -36.52 -13.12
N LYS A 8 -16.65 -35.87 -14.19
CA LYS A 8 -15.69 -34.78 -14.18
C LYS A 8 -16.42 -33.60 -13.54
N GLU A 9 -16.24 -33.41 -12.24
CA GLU A 9 -16.64 -32.19 -11.55
C GLU A 9 -15.97 -31.01 -12.27
N LEU A 10 -16.72 -30.32 -13.13
CA LEU A 10 -16.35 -29.00 -13.61
C LEU A 10 -16.48 -28.06 -12.41
N SER A 11 -15.41 -27.97 -11.62
CA SER A 11 -15.25 -26.90 -10.65
C SER A 11 -15.07 -25.60 -11.43
N THR A 12 -16.15 -24.85 -11.62
CA THR A 12 -16.09 -23.45 -12.02
C THR A 12 -15.62 -22.64 -10.81
N GLU A 13 -14.33 -22.72 -10.51
CA GLU A 13 -13.67 -21.70 -9.69
C GLU A 13 -13.67 -20.41 -10.52
N VAL A 14 -14.73 -19.63 -10.37
CA VAL A 14 -14.76 -18.24 -10.82
C VAL A 14 -13.64 -17.55 -10.05
N GLU A 15 -12.52 -17.25 -10.72
CA GLU A 15 -11.47 -16.40 -10.17
C GLU A 15 -12.14 -15.14 -9.61
N SER A 16 -12.19 -15.04 -8.28
CA SER A 16 -12.78 -13.89 -7.62
C SER A 16 -12.01 -12.65 -8.08
N ARG A 17 -12.70 -11.70 -8.73
CA ARG A 17 -12.07 -10.46 -9.22
C ARG A 17 -11.37 -9.78 -8.05
N LYS A 18 -10.04 -9.64 -8.14
CA LYS A 18 -9.24 -8.95 -7.12
C LYS A 18 -9.74 -7.52 -6.97
N SER A 19 -10.21 -7.17 -5.77
CA SER A 19 -10.72 -5.83 -5.46
C SER A 19 -9.61 -4.79 -5.61
N LYS A 20 -9.87 -3.75 -6.42
CA LYS A 20 -8.96 -2.60 -6.57
C LYS A 20 -8.87 -1.74 -5.30
N ASN A 21 -9.90 -1.79 -4.45
CA ASN A 21 -10.00 -0.98 -3.25
C ASN A 21 -9.42 -1.68 -2.01
N THR A 22 -9.22 -3.00 -2.10
CA THR A 22 -8.63 -3.81 -1.04
C THR A 22 -7.56 -4.79 -1.57
N PRO A 23 -6.52 -4.28 -2.27
CA PRO A 23 -5.51 -5.10 -2.93
C PRO A 23 -4.72 -6.01 -1.98
N ILE A 24 -4.34 -5.55 -0.79
CA ILE A 24 -3.65 -6.34 0.26
C ILE A 24 -4.59 -7.42 0.79
N GLN A 25 -5.83 -7.08 1.14
CA GLN A 25 -6.81 -8.04 1.61
C GLN A 25 -7.07 -9.16 0.59
N SER A 26 -7.06 -8.85 -0.71
CA SER A 26 -7.25 -9.82 -1.78
C SER A 26 -6.13 -10.88 -1.86
N LEU A 27 -5.01 -10.65 -1.17
CA LEU A 27 -3.83 -11.51 -1.16
C LEU A 27 -3.55 -12.11 0.23
N ARG A 28 -4.47 -11.96 1.19
CA ARG A 28 -4.28 -12.20 2.64
C ARG A 28 -4.17 -13.70 3.01
N MET A 29 -3.09 -14.32 2.55
CA MET A 29 -2.60 -15.62 3.00
C MET A 29 -1.11 -15.56 3.41
N GLY A 30 -0.58 -14.39 3.76
CA GLY A 30 0.85 -14.27 4.12
C GLY A 30 1.24 -12.99 4.86
N ALA A 31 2.50 -12.93 5.27
CA ALA A 31 3.10 -11.75 5.89
C ALA A 31 3.02 -10.53 4.96
N LEU A 32 2.96 -9.32 5.55
CA LEU A 32 2.71 -8.08 4.84
C LEU A 32 3.84 -7.71 3.86
N LEU A 33 5.10 -7.85 4.25
CA LEU A 33 6.25 -7.44 3.43
C LEU A 33 6.35 -8.20 2.09
N PRO A 34 6.16 -9.54 2.02
CA PRO A 34 6.04 -10.23 0.73
C PRO A 34 4.91 -9.72 -0.16
N ILE A 35 3.86 -9.14 0.42
CA ILE A 35 2.71 -8.64 -0.34
C ILE A 35 3.00 -7.26 -0.94
N ILE A 36 3.54 -6.34 -0.14
CA ILE A 36 3.63 -4.91 -0.51
C ILE A 36 5.06 -4.43 -0.81
N GLY A 37 6.08 -5.21 -0.47
CA GLY A 37 7.48 -4.77 -0.48
C GLY A 37 7.91 -4.07 0.81
N ARG A 38 9.10 -3.46 0.78
CA ARG A 38 9.72 -2.77 1.93
C ARG A 38 9.94 -1.27 1.71
N VAL A 39 9.94 -0.87 0.45
CA VAL A 39 10.27 0.47 -0.03
C VAL A 39 9.23 0.90 -1.04
N PHE A 40 8.99 2.20 -1.06
CA PHE A 40 7.93 2.81 -1.85
C PHE A 40 8.41 4.14 -2.42
N VAL A 41 7.78 4.59 -3.50
CA VAL A 41 7.93 5.97 -3.95
C VAL A 41 6.78 6.80 -3.39
N LEU A 42 7.13 7.91 -2.74
CA LEU A 42 6.18 8.90 -2.25
C LEU A 42 5.58 9.70 -3.41
N GLN A 43 4.26 9.80 -3.45
CA GLN A 43 3.50 10.54 -4.46
C GLN A 43 2.83 11.80 -3.90
N GLY A 44 2.56 11.82 -2.60
CA GLY A 44 1.85 12.92 -1.96
C GLY A 44 1.42 12.56 -0.55
N GLY A 45 0.56 13.40 0.01
CA GLY A 45 -0.05 13.15 1.32
C GLY A 45 -0.92 14.30 1.79
N TYR A 46 -1.66 14.06 2.85
CA TYR A 46 -2.51 15.05 3.50
C TYR A 46 -2.64 14.77 5.02
N ILE A 47 -2.98 15.81 5.78
CA ILE A 47 -3.29 15.68 7.21
C ILE A 47 -4.75 15.26 7.36
N ASP A 48 -4.98 14.11 7.98
CA ASP A 48 -6.27 13.62 8.42
C ASP A 48 -6.55 14.10 9.85
N LYS A 49 -7.64 14.84 10.03
CA LYS A 49 -8.15 15.26 11.33
C LYS A 49 -9.46 14.51 11.58
N SER A 50 -9.45 13.62 12.57
CA SER A 50 -10.61 12.80 12.91
C SER A 50 -10.96 12.99 14.40
N PRO A 51 -12.24 13.04 14.77
CA PRO A 51 -12.64 13.11 16.17
C PRO A 51 -12.23 11.82 16.91
N ASP A 52 -11.84 11.94 18.17
CA ASP A 52 -11.61 10.76 19.02
C ASP A 52 -12.96 10.15 19.40
N PHE A 53 -13.12 8.87 19.11
CA PHE A 53 -14.36 8.14 19.39
C PHE A 53 -14.68 8.09 20.90
N ASN A 54 -13.65 8.08 21.74
CA ASN A 54 -13.77 7.99 23.19
C ASN A 54 -13.78 9.36 23.89
N ASN A 55 -13.36 10.43 23.21
CA ASN A 55 -13.36 11.78 23.76
C ASN A 55 -13.70 12.83 22.70
N LYS A 56 -14.93 13.35 22.75
CA LYS A 56 -15.45 14.30 21.75
C LYS A 56 -14.70 15.62 21.68
N ASP A 57 -13.97 15.99 22.73
CA ASP A 57 -13.19 17.24 22.78
C ASP A 57 -11.77 17.07 22.20
N LYS A 58 -11.39 15.84 21.84
CA LYS A 58 -10.07 15.52 21.30
C LYS A 58 -10.15 15.25 19.80
N THR A 59 -9.28 15.90 19.06
CA THR A 59 -9.06 15.61 17.64
C THR A 59 -7.78 14.79 17.47
N ASN A 60 -7.91 13.64 16.83
CA ASN A 60 -6.77 12.85 16.38
C ASN A 60 -6.24 13.45 15.07
N VAL A 61 -4.96 13.79 15.07
CA VAL A 61 -4.23 14.25 13.89
C VAL A 61 -3.37 13.11 13.38
N SER A 62 -3.36 12.88 12.07
CA SER A 62 -2.52 11.87 11.44
C SER A 62 -2.05 12.35 10.07
N ALA A 63 -0.80 12.05 9.73
CA ALA A 63 -0.30 12.22 8.37
C ALA A 63 -0.65 10.99 7.55
N ILE A 64 -1.29 11.20 6.39
CA ILE A 64 -1.55 10.17 5.39
C ILE A 64 -0.57 10.38 4.25
N HIS A 65 0.25 9.36 3.99
CA HIS A 65 1.20 9.35 2.89
C HIS A 65 0.66 8.47 1.76
N GLU A 66 0.60 9.02 0.56
CA GLU A 66 0.24 8.30 -0.65
C GLU A 66 1.52 7.82 -1.33
N VAL A 67 1.65 6.51 -1.46
CA VAL A 67 2.87 5.88 -1.98
C VAL A 67 2.54 4.82 -3.03
N VAL A 68 3.53 4.45 -3.84
CA VAL A 68 3.41 3.36 -4.82
C VAL A 68 4.39 2.23 -4.53
N VAL A 69 3.93 1.00 -4.73
CA VAL A 69 4.75 -0.21 -4.65
C VAL A 69 5.82 -0.18 -5.75
N THR A 70 7.09 -0.31 -5.36
CA THR A 70 8.24 -0.30 -6.30
C THR A 70 8.84 -1.67 -6.53
N SER A 71 8.75 -2.58 -5.55
CA SER A 71 9.44 -3.87 -5.62
C SER A 71 8.79 -4.79 -6.66
N LYS A 72 9.61 -5.33 -7.57
CA LYS A 72 9.18 -6.38 -8.52
C LYS A 72 8.91 -7.72 -7.83
N ASN A 73 9.41 -7.91 -6.62
CA ASN A 73 9.28 -9.14 -5.84
C ASN A 73 8.03 -9.12 -4.95
N ALA A 74 7.34 -7.98 -4.84
CA ALA A 74 6.07 -7.89 -4.13
C ALA A 74 4.97 -8.66 -4.89
N LYS A 75 4.04 -9.27 -4.16
CA LYS A 75 2.85 -9.89 -4.79
C LYS A 75 1.91 -8.85 -5.40
N LEU A 76 1.90 -7.62 -4.87
CA LEU A 76 1.18 -6.52 -5.48
C LEU A 76 1.88 -6.04 -6.76
N PRO A 77 1.12 -5.72 -7.81
CA PRO A 77 1.69 -5.13 -9.02
C PRO A 77 2.48 -3.85 -8.72
N LEU A 78 3.57 -3.66 -9.45
CA LEU A 78 4.32 -2.41 -9.44
C LEU A 78 3.40 -1.23 -9.76
N GLY A 79 3.58 -0.12 -9.05
CA GLY A 79 2.75 1.07 -9.22
C GLY A 79 1.42 1.02 -8.49
N THR A 80 1.09 -0.08 -7.78
CA THR A 80 -0.08 -0.13 -6.91
C THR A 80 0.01 0.98 -5.87
N ARG A 81 -1.02 1.84 -5.83
CA ARG A 81 -1.11 2.94 -4.87
C ARG A 81 -1.60 2.44 -3.52
N LEU A 82 -0.94 2.88 -2.45
CA LEU A 82 -1.25 2.56 -1.08
C LEU A 82 -1.30 3.85 -0.24
N GLN A 83 -2.11 3.83 0.82
CA GLN A 83 -2.15 4.89 1.82
C GLN A 83 -1.53 4.39 3.11
N VAL A 84 -0.55 5.13 3.65
CA VAL A 84 0.13 4.83 4.91
C VAL A 84 -0.15 5.94 5.92
N LYS A 85 -0.78 5.58 7.03
CA LYS A 85 -1.16 6.48 8.12
C LYS A 85 -0.12 6.46 9.23
N ILE A 86 0.34 7.65 9.65
CA ILE A 86 1.18 7.85 10.83
C ILE A 86 0.43 8.77 11.80
N LYS A 87 0.10 8.26 12.98
CA LYS A 87 -0.60 9.03 14.01
C LYS A 87 0.33 10.06 14.63
N GLY A 88 -0.11 11.32 14.73
CA GLY A 88 0.71 12.43 15.23
C GLY A 88 1.93 12.76 14.36
N GLY A 89 2.06 12.15 13.18
CA GLY A 89 3.16 12.39 12.26
C GLY A 89 2.99 13.67 11.45
N GLU A 90 4.08 14.11 10.84
CA GLU A 90 4.13 15.23 9.92
C GLU A 90 4.05 14.73 8.47
N LEU A 91 3.66 15.62 7.55
CA LEU A 91 3.74 15.34 6.12
C LEU A 91 5.16 15.57 5.64
N LEU A 92 5.69 14.59 4.91
CA LEU A 92 6.85 14.86 4.07
C LEU A 92 6.45 15.78 2.92
N GLU A 93 7.14 16.91 2.78
CA GLU A 93 6.97 17.78 1.62
C GLU A 93 7.35 17.02 0.35
N VAL A 94 6.45 17.01 -0.63
CA VAL A 94 6.77 16.59 -2.00
C VAL A 94 7.11 17.85 -2.77
N GLU A 95 8.32 17.92 -3.32
CA GLU A 95 8.73 19.03 -4.17
C GLU A 95 7.87 19.02 -5.44
N ASN A 96 7.06 20.07 -5.60
CA ASN A 96 6.22 20.28 -6.77
C ASN A 96 7.01 20.97 -7.88
N ASP A 97 8.15 20.41 -8.30
CA ASP A 97 8.71 20.75 -9.59
C ASP A 97 8.12 19.78 -10.63
N SER A 98 7.15 20.29 -11.36
CA SER A 98 6.45 19.56 -12.42
C SER A 98 7.41 19.00 -13.47
N THR A 99 8.57 19.62 -13.66
CA THR A 99 9.57 19.21 -14.66
C THR A 99 10.26 17.92 -14.23
N GLY A 100 10.79 17.85 -13.02
CA GLY A 100 11.45 16.62 -12.56
C GLY A 100 10.47 15.53 -12.08
N PHE A 101 9.21 15.86 -11.76
CA PHE A 101 8.17 14.84 -11.61
C PHE A 101 7.91 14.12 -12.95
N LEU A 102 7.84 14.86 -14.07
CA LEU A 102 7.69 14.30 -15.41
C LEU A 102 8.90 13.48 -15.85
N LEU A 103 10.10 13.86 -15.41
CA LEU A 103 11.36 13.18 -15.72
C LEU A 103 11.71 12.03 -14.74
N GLY A 104 10.88 11.79 -13.72
CA GLY A 104 11.11 10.74 -12.72
C GLY A 104 12.27 11.01 -11.75
N THR A 105 12.80 12.24 -11.72
CA THR A 105 14.04 12.62 -11.02
C THR A 105 13.83 13.17 -9.61
N ILE A 106 12.58 13.43 -9.18
CA ILE A 106 12.26 14.05 -7.86
C ILE A 106 11.46 13.12 -6.95
N HIS A 107 11.34 11.85 -7.32
CA HIS A 107 10.58 10.89 -6.52
C HIS A 107 11.35 10.50 -5.24
N LYS A 108 10.88 10.97 -4.09
CA LYS A 108 11.40 10.53 -2.78
C LYS A 108 11.07 9.05 -2.57
N VAL A 109 12.10 8.22 -2.48
CA VAL A 109 11.94 6.83 -2.05
C VAL A 109 11.87 6.81 -0.52
N VAL A 110 10.92 6.07 0.02
CA VAL A 110 10.64 6.01 1.45
C VAL A 110 10.50 4.58 1.94
N ALA A 111 10.85 4.39 3.21
CA ALA A 111 10.56 3.19 3.98
C ALA A 111 9.76 3.56 5.24
N PHE A 112 8.98 2.60 5.74
CA PHE A 112 8.14 2.79 6.92
C PHE A 112 8.49 1.77 7.99
N ASP A 113 8.43 2.22 9.24
CA ASP A 113 8.71 1.38 10.40
C ASP A 113 7.41 0.77 10.94
N ASN A 114 7.45 -0.52 11.30
CA ASN A 114 6.37 -1.26 11.94
C ASN A 114 5.03 -1.22 11.17
N LEU A 115 5.09 -1.53 9.87
CA LEU A 115 3.91 -1.58 9.00
C LEU A 115 2.87 -2.60 9.47
N SER A 116 1.63 -2.15 9.60
CA SER A 116 0.47 -3.00 9.88
C SER A 116 -0.69 -2.67 8.95
N HIS A 117 -1.47 -3.68 8.57
CA HIS A 117 -2.61 -3.54 7.65
C HIS A 117 -3.90 -3.33 8.43
N TRP A 118 -4.71 -2.38 7.97
CA TRP A 118 -6.08 -2.20 8.44
C TRP A 118 -7.05 -2.28 7.27
N THR A 119 -8.25 -2.77 7.57
CA THR A 119 -9.38 -2.76 6.65
C THR A 119 -10.61 -2.26 7.40
N PHE A 120 -11.35 -1.34 6.79
CA PHE A 120 -12.58 -0.81 7.37
C PHE A 120 -13.52 -0.32 6.26
N ASN A 121 -14.79 -0.73 6.31
CA ASN A 121 -15.84 -0.34 5.36
C ASN A 121 -15.43 -0.43 3.88
N GLY A 122 -14.82 -1.55 3.48
CA GLY A 122 -14.41 -1.78 2.08
C GLY A 122 -13.23 -0.92 1.61
N LYS A 123 -12.61 -0.17 2.52
CA LYS A 123 -11.32 0.48 2.33
C LYS A 123 -10.26 -0.28 3.10
N GLU A 124 -9.02 -0.12 2.66
CA GLU A 124 -7.88 -0.57 3.40
C GLU A 124 -6.74 0.44 3.35
N GLY A 125 -5.78 0.24 4.22
CA GLY A 125 -4.52 0.97 4.19
C GLY A 125 -3.53 0.37 5.16
N LEU A 126 -2.46 1.12 5.38
CA LEU A 126 -1.38 0.74 6.27
C LEU A 126 -1.31 1.74 7.42
N ASN A 127 -0.90 1.28 8.59
CA ASN A 127 -0.37 2.13 9.65
C ASN A 127 1.14 1.92 9.73
N ALA A 128 1.86 2.97 10.09
CA ALA A 128 3.28 2.94 10.42
C ALA A 128 3.54 3.80 11.66
N GLU A 129 4.66 3.55 12.32
CA GLU A 129 5.13 4.38 13.43
C GLU A 129 5.96 5.57 12.95
N ASN A 130 6.72 5.39 11.87
CA ASN A 130 7.60 6.41 11.32
C ASN A 130 7.81 6.24 9.81
N ILE A 131 8.31 7.28 9.16
CA ILE A 131 8.69 7.32 7.75
C ILE A 131 10.16 7.77 7.63
N ARG A 132 10.91 7.15 6.72
CA ARG A 132 12.31 7.49 6.44
C ARG A 132 12.50 7.70 4.95
N ILE A 133 13.09 8.84 4.57
CA ILE A 133 13.54 9.07 3.19
C ILE A 133 14.83 8.28 2.98
N LEU A 134 14.90 7.55 1.87
CA LEU A 134 16.09 6.83 1.46
C LEU A 134 16.81 7.64 0.39
N GLY A 135 18.14 7.78 0.50
CA GLY A 135 18.99 8.41 -0.50
C GLY A 135 19.25 7.51 -1.71
N ILE A 136 18.20 6.89 -2.26
CA ILE A 136 18.26 6.00 -3.43
C ILE A 136 17.22 6.43 -4.47
N THR A 137 17.47 6.09 -5.73
CA THR A 137 16.58 6.36 -6.85
C THR A 137 15.41 5.36 -6.93
N PRO A 138 14.30 5.70 -7.59
CA PRO A 138 13.23 4.74 -7.88
C PRO A 138 13.71 3.47 -8.60
N GLU A 139 14.67 3.60 -9.53
CA GLU A 139 15.24 2.46 -10.26
C GLU A 139 16.02 1.50 -9.36
N GLU A 140 16.76 2.04 -8.39
CA GLU A 140 17.41 1.23 -7.36
C GLU A 140 16.38 0.58 -6.44
N ALA A 141 15.33 1.30 -6.05
CA ALA A 141 14.24 0.77 -5.22
C ALA A 141 13.47 -0.37 -5.90
N MET A 142 13.42 -0.41 -7.23
CA MET A 142 12.80 -1.51 -8.00
C MET A 142 13.59 -2.83 -7.94
N LYS A 143 14.88 -2.77 -7.58
CA LYS A 143 15.78 -3.93 -7.48
C LYS A 143 15.80 -4.55 -6.07
N LEU A 144 15.17 -3.90 -5.10
CA LEU A 144 15.00 -4.38 -3.72
C LEU A 144 13.72 -5.23 -3.58
#